data_AF-A0A839QUY2-F1
#
_entry.id   AF-A0A839QUY2-F1
#
_cell.length_a   1.000
_cell.length_b   1.000
_cell.length_c   1.000
_cell.angle_alpha   90.00
_cell.angle_beta   90.00
_cell.angle_gamma   90.00
#
_symmetry.space_group_name_H-M   'P 1'
#
loop_
_entity.id
_entity.type
_entity.pdbx_description
1 polymer ?
#
loop_
_entity_poly.entity_id
_entity_poly.type
_entity_poly.pdbx_seq_one_letter_code
_entity_poly.pdbx_strand_id
1 'polypeptide(L)'
;MTITPPASTTAVRTDGGAAPSAYLRHPDLHDDLVVFCAADDIWAADLPTTEGPAPHARRLTDDGVPVSYPRISPDGAHVAFTSSATGAPEVHVVSTDGSADARRLTYWGNRSTRVAGWLEDGRILVTTGHRAPNTQRDAQLWALDLDGGADLLPFGRAGEMVRHSSGVTVVVTPWRKEPAHWKHYQGGTAARLWVSREDVPLDASLSEHAQRTWEPLRDDLLASKTRLAFIGDRLVFASDTPGEGASLTDRASGNLWSIALDGTDLRRHTDIDSADGYLRDPAVSGERIVFTSRGRLFVKDSLDAPAREVPVQVSGVGASRRPALADPAHALIAARPT
;
A
#
# COMPACT_ATOMS: atom_id res chain seq x y z
N MET A 1 7.10 53.07 7.02
CA MET A 1 6.18 51.94 7.28
C MET A 1 6.99 50.68 7.05
N THR A 2 7.54 50.12 8.12
CA THR A 2 8.58 49.08 8.09
C THR A 2 7.88 47.74 8.27
N ILE A 3 7.98 46.86 7.27
CA ILE A 3 7.35 45.54 7.29
C ILE A 3 8.31 44.58 8.02
N THR A 4 7.91 44.12 9.20
CA THR A 4 8.60 43.06 9.95
C THR A 4 8.14 41.70 9.40
N PRO A 5 9.05 40.80 9.00
CA PRO A 5 8.68 39.44 8.60
C PRO A 5 8.30 38.58 9.82
N PRO A 6 7.39 37.60 9.68
CA PRO A 6 7.01 36.72 10.79
C PRO A 6 8.17 35.81 11.20
N ALA A 7 8.28 35.55 12.50
CA ALA A 7 9.29 34.68 13.09
C ALA A 7 9.13 33.24 12.58
N SER A 8 10.11 32.79 11.80
CA SER A 8 10.26 31.37 11.47
C SER A 8 10.77 30.65 12.72
N THR A 9 9.94 29.82 13.33
CA THR A 9 10.38 28.93 14.41
C THR A 9 11.05 27.73 13.76
N THR A 10 12.34 27.86 13.44
CA THR A 10 13.16 26.75 12.97
C THR A 10 13.44 25.85 14.18
N ALA A 11 12.81 24.67 14.22
CA ALA A 11 13.24 23.63 15.13
C ALA A 11 14.70 23.28 14.79
N VAL A 12 15.60 23.51 15.73
CA VAL A 12 17.01 23.11 15.62
C VAL A 12 17.06 21.60 15.59
N ARG A 13 17.35 21.03 14.41
CA ARG A 13 17.71 19.61 14.27
C ARG A 13 19.05 19.40 14.96
N THR A 14 19.03 18.77 16.13
CA THR A 14 20.23 18.15 16.69
C THR A 14 20.53 16.89 15.88
N ASP A 15 21.48 16.97 14.95
CA ASP A 15 22.10 15.80 14.33
C ASP A 15 22.97 15.08 15.39
N GLY A 16 22.32 14.39 16.33
CA GLY A 16 22.94 13.27 17.02
C GLY A 16 22.95 12.09 16.05
N GLY A 17 24.11 11.45 15.85
CA GLY A 17 24.29 10.36 14.88
C GLY A 17 23.25 9.26 15.04
N ALA A 18 22.14 9.40 14.31
CA ALA A 18 21.09 8.40 14.26
C ALA A 18 21.64 7.20 13.50
N ALA A 19 21.48 6.01 14.05
CA ALA A 19 21.66 4.77 13.30
C ALA A 19 20.92 4.91 11.96
N PRO A 20 21.50 4.45 10.83
CA PRO A 20 20.87 4.65 9.53
C PRO A 20 19.45 4.06 9.56
N SER A 21 18.44 4.93 9.45
CA SER A 21 17.04 4.53 9.43
C SER A 21 16.83 3.52 8.29
N ALA A 22 16.11 2.44 8.59
CA ALA A 22 15.64 1.55 7.54
C ALA A 22 14.71 2.32 6.59
N TYR A 23 14.69 1.91 5.32
CA TYR A 23 13.78 2.48 4.33
C TYR A 23 12.50 1.65 4.30
N LEU A 24 11.46 2.15 4.95
CA LEU A 24 10.20 1.45 5.16
C LEU A 24 9.29 1.57 3.94
N ARG A 25 8.64 0.49 3.52
CA ARG A 25 7.71 0.45 2.37
C ARG A 25 6.47 -0.37 2.67
N HIS A 26 5.39 -0.09 1.95
CA HIS A 26 4.17 -0.89 1.94
C HIS A 26 3.60 -1.20 3.34
N PRO A 27 3.40 -0.20 4.22
CA PRO A 27 2.85 -0.46 5.53
C PRO A 27 1.42 -1.03 5.42
N ASP A 28 1.03 -1.75 6.46
CA ASP A 28 -0.34 -2.13 6.76
C ASP A 28 -0.56 -2.08 8.26
N LEU A 29 -1.78 -1.79 8.70
CA LEU A 29 -2.12 -1.59 10.11
C LEU A 29 -3.32 -2.47 10.49
N HIS A 30 -3.24 -3.09 11.66
CA HIS A 30 -4.34 -3.75 12.33
C HIS A 30 -4.24 -3.41 13.82
N ASP A 31 -5.24 -2.71 14.35
CA ASP A 31 -5.23 -2.11 15.69
C ASP A 31 -3.96 -1.25 15.93
N ASP A 32 -3.05 -1.74 16.77
CA ASP A 32 -1.75 -1.13 17.04
C ASP A 32 -0.59 -1.80 16.30
N LEU A 33 -0.81 -2.98 15.70
CA LEU A 33 0.21 -3.71 14.98
C LEU A 33 0.42 -3.13 13.58
N VAL A 34 1.61 -2.59 13.32
CA VAL A 34 2.02 -2.23 11.95
C VAL A 34 2.94 -3.30 11.39
N VAL A 35 2.69 -3.67 10.13
CA VAL A 35 3.64 -4.46 9.32
C VAL A 35 4.14 -3.63 8.15
N PHE A 36 5.37 -3.88 7.71
CA PHE A 36 5.97 -3.15 6.59
C PHE A 36 7.13 -3.93 5.99
N CYS A 37 7.55 -3.54 4.79
CA CYS A 37 8.77 -4.03 4.16
C CYS A 37 9.97 -3.17 4.56
N ALA A 38 11.07 -3.81 4.96
CA ALA A 38 12.37 -3.17 5.14
C ALA A 38 13.49 -4.18 4.88
N ALA A 39 14.56 -3.74 4.21
CA ALA A 39 15.70 -4.60 3.86
C ALA A 39 15.30 -5.94 3.20
N ASP A 40 14.29 -5.89 2.32
CA ASP A 40 13.75 -7.03 1.58
C ASP A 40 12.95 -8.06 2.40
N ASP A 41 12.58 -7.73 3.64
CA ASP A 41 11.78 -8.60 4.51
C ASP A 41 10.53 -7.92 5.05
N ILE A 42 9.62 -8.74 5.58
CA ILE A 42 8.49 -8.29 6.38
C ILE A 42 8.95 -8.08 7.82
N TRP A 43 8.58 -6.93 8.36
CA TRP A 43 8.80 -6.54 9.74
C TRP A 43 7.48 -6.17 10.38
N ALA A 44 7.40 -6.33 11.69
CA ALA A 44 6.24 -6.02 12.49
C ALA A 44 6.64 -5.24 13.75
N ALA A 45 5.85 -4.24 14.13
CA ALA A 45 6.07 -3.43 15.33
C ALA A 45 4.73 -2.99 15.92
N ASP A 46 4.67 -2.87 17.24
CA ASP A 46 3.50 -2.30 17.92
C ASP A 46 3.66 -0.78 17.99
N LEU A 47 2.70 -0.05 17.41
CA LEU A 47 2.71 1.40 17.38
C LEU A 47 2.26 1.97 18.71
N PRO A 48 3.01 2.91 19.30
CA PRO A 48 2.59 3.54 20.54
C PRO A 48 1.38 4.46 20.31
N THR A 49 0.48 4.48 21.28
CA THR A 49 -0.69 5.38 21.33
C THR A 49 -0.33 6.78 21.81
N THR A 50 0.78 6.93 22.55
CA THR A 50 1.32 8.22 23.01
C THR A 50 2.77 8.40 22.58
N GLU A 51 3.31 9.62 22.68
CA GLU A 51 4.74 9.81 22.53
C GLU A 51 5.52 8.97 23.54
N GLY A 52 6.62 8.38 23.10
CA GLY A 52 7.38 7.39 23.85
C GLY A 52 8.61 6.93 23.08
N PRO A 53 9.33 5.92 23.59
CA PRO A 53 10.46 5.36 22.87
C PRO A 53 10.01 4.79 21.52
N ALA A 54 10.89 4.92 20.53
CA ALA A 54 10.69 4.34 19.20
C ALA A 54 10.42 2.83 19.30
N PRO A 55 9.34 2.31 18.69
CA PRO A 55 9.03 0.88 18.77
C PRO A 55 10.11 0.06 18.08
N HIS A 56 10.42 -1.10 18.67
CA HIS A 56 11.33 -2.07 18.09
C HIS A 56 10.56 -3.00 17.14
N ALA A 57 11.04 -3.12 15.91
CA ALA A 57 10.47 -4.05 14.96
C ALA A 57 11.10 -5.44 15.09
N ARG A 58 10.27 -6.47 14.97
CA ARG A 58 10.69 -7.87 14.79
C ARG A 58 10.59 -8.24 13.31
N ARG A 59 11.53 -9.06 12.84
CA ARG A 59 11.56 -9.57 11.47
C ARG A 59 10.69 -10.83 11.39
N LEU A 60 9.85 -10.94 10.36
CA LEU A 60 8.96 -12.08 10.14
C LEU A 60 9.44 -12.99 8.99
N THR A 61 10.32 -12.52 8.12
CA THR A 61 10.87 -13.30 6.98
C THR A 61 12.38 -13.14 6.89
N ASP A 62 13.10 -14.13 6.35
CA ASP A 62 14.56 -14.06 6.12
C ASP A 62 14.97 -14.83 4.86
N ASP A 63 14.17 -14.71 3.80
CA ASP A 63 14.34 -15.53 2.60
C ASP A 63 15.43 -14.98 1.66
N GLY A 64 16.01 -13.81 1.99
CA GLY A 64 17.07 -13.16 1.20
C GLY A 64 16.62 -12.65 -0.17
N VAL A 65 15.31 -12.49 -0.38
CA VAL A 65 14.70 -12.08 -1.65
C VAL A 65 13.64 -10.99 -1.42
N PRO A 66 13.46 -10.04 -2.35
CA PRO A 66 12.51 -8.95 -2.17
C PRO A 66 11.07 -9.43 -1.97
N VAL A 67 10.50 -9.02 -0.83
CA VAL A 67 9.07 -9.10 -0.53
C VAL A 67 8.37 -7.76 -0.70
N SER A 68 7.05 -7.79 -0.88
CA SER A 68 6.23 -6.58 -1.04
C SER A 68 4.78 -6.80 -0.60
N TYR A 69 4.09 -5.68 -0.35
CA TYR A 69 2.65 -5.64 -0.08
C TYR A 69 2.18 -6.58 1.05
N PRO A 70 2.79 -6.54 2.25
CA PRO A 70 2.27 -7.25 3.40
C PRO A 70 0.88 -6.70 3.76
N ARG A 71 -0.04 -7.58 4.09
CA ARG A 71 -1.39 -7.25 4.56
C ARG A 71 -1.74 -8.11 5.75
N ILE A 72 -2.20 -7.50 6.83
CA ILE A 72 -2.60 -8.20 8.05
C ILE A 72 -4.02 -8.73 7.87
N SER A 73 -4.26 -9.98 8.27
CA SER A 73 -5.59 -10.58 8.24
C SER A 73 -6.57 -9.85 9.17
N PRO A 74 -7.89 -9.91 8.92
CA PRO A 74 -8.88 -9.24 9.75
C PRO A 74 -8.86 -9.67 11.23
N ASP A 75 -8.41 -10.89 11.51
CA ASP A 75 -8.22 -11.45 12.85
C ASP A 75 -6.86 -11.12 13.49
N GLY A 76 -5.96 -10.43 12.77
CA GLY A 76 -4.63 -10.06 13.26
C GLY A 76 -3.62 -11.22 13.37
N ALA A 77 -3.96 -12.44 12.95
CA ALA A 77 -3.13 -13.63 13.17
C ALA A 77 -2.09 -13.88 12.06
N HIS A 78 -2.33 -13.36 10.86
CA HIS A 78 -1.55 -13.67 9.67
C HIS A 78 -1.16 -12.42 8.88
N VAL A 79 -0.03 -12.51 8.18
CA VAL A 79 0.42 -11.53 7.19
C VAL A 79 0.51 -12.22 5.83
N ALA A 80 -0.35 -11.83 4.90
CA ALA A 80 -0.21 -12.22 3.49
C ALA A 80 0.71 -11.24 2.78
N PHE A 81 1.63 -11.73 1.96
CA PHE A 81 2.57 -10.88 1.24
C PHE A 81 2.94 -11.47 -0.12
N THR A 82 3.53 -10.63 -0.97
CA THR A 82 4.01 -11.03 -2.29
C THR A 82 5.52 -11.25 -2.24
N SER A 83 5.98 -12.44 -2.61
CA SER A 83 7.41 -12.78 -2.68
C SER A 83 7.79 -13.29 -4.06
N SER A 84 8.97 -12.89 -4.54
CA SER A 84 9.55 -13.40 -5.79
C SER A 84 10.62 -14.48 -5.55
N ALA A 85 10.66 -15.07 -4.35
CA ALA A 85 11.61 -16.14 -3.98
C ALA A 85 11.71 -17.27 -5.02
N THR A 86 10.62 -17.53 -5.72
CA THR A 86 10.48 -18.64 -6.67
C THR A 86 10.51 -18.20 -8.14
N GLY A 87 11.03 -16.99 -8.43
CA GLY A 87 11.19 -16.44 -9.76
C GLY A 87 10.07 -15.49 -10.21
N ALA A 88 8.83 -15.99 -10.28
CA ALA A 88 7.64 -15.14 -10.44
C ALA A 88 7.07 -14.75 -9.07
N PRO A 89 6.39 -13.58 -8.94
CA PRO A 89 5.78 -13.19 -7.69
C PRO A 89 4.61 -14.13 -7.35
N GLU A 90 4.54 -14.53 -6.09
CA GLU A 90 3.54 -15.45 -5.55
C GLU A 90 3.09 -15.01 -4.16
N VAL A 91 1.89 -15.42 -3.78
CA VAL A 91 1.32 -15.12 -2.47
C VAL A 91 1.91 -16.09 -1.45
N HIS A 92 2.39 -15.51 -0.36
CA HIS A 92 2.89 -16.21 0.81
C HIS A 92 2.16 -15.70 2.06
N VAL A 93 2.19 -16.49 3.12
CA VAL A 93 1.62 -16.14 4.42
C VAL A 93 2.60 -16.49 5.53
N VAL A 94 2.66 -15.63 6.55
CA VAL A 94 3.43 -15.86 7.78
C VAL A 94 2.57 -15.45 8.99
N SER A 95 2.83 -16.00 10.18
CA SER A 95 2.14 -15.54 11.38
C SER A 95 2.65 -14.16 11.82
N THR A 96 1.76 -13.32 12.35
CA THR A 96 2.11 -11.99 12.86
C THR A 96 3.05 -12.04 14.07
N ASP A 97 3.05 -13.14 14.84
CA ASP A 97 3.95 -13.32 15.98
C ASP A 97 5.35 -13.79 15.58
N GLY A 98 5.55 -14.24 14.34
CA GLY A 98 6.81 -14.78 13.83
C GLY A 98 7.14 -16.19 14.33
N SER A 99 6.16 -16.93 14.85
CA SER A 99 6.34 -18.28 15.40
C SER A 99 6.57 -19.37 14.35
N ALA A 100 6.25 -19.10 13.09
CA ALA A 100 6.32 -20.06 12.00
C ALA A 100 6.97 -19.46 10.76
N ASP A 101 7.63 -20.32 9.98
CA ASP A 101 8.19 -19.96 8.68
C ASP A 101 7.10 -19.54 7.70
N ALA A 102 7.46 -18.67 6.75
CA ALA A 102 6.55 -18.27 5.69
C ALA A 102 6.18 -19.48 4.80
N ARG A 103 4.90 -19.59 4.49
CA ARG A 103 4.36 -20.64 3.60
C ARG A 103 3.86 -20.02 2.30
N ARG A 104 4.27 -20.60 1.17
CA ARG A 104 3.75 -20.26 -0.16
C ARG A 104 2.33 -20.80 -0.35
N LEU A 105 1.43 -19.98 -0.85
CA LEU A 105 0.03 -20.33 -1.12
C LEU A 105 -0.26 -20.55 -2.62
N THR A 106 0.39 -19.78 -3.50
CA THR A 106 0.09 -19.82 -4.94
C THR A 106 1.25 -20.32 -5.77
N TYR A 107 0.93 -20.94 -6.90
CA TYR A 107 1.88 -21.45 -7.90
C TYR A 107 1.46 -20.99 -9.30
N TRP A 108 1.14 -19.71 -9.43
CA TRP A 108 0.48 -19.16 -10.62
C TRP A 108 1.46 -18.68 -11.69
N GLY A 109 2.72 -18.43 -11.35
CA GLY A 109 3.77 -18.09 -12.31
C GLY A 109 3.53 -16.79 -13.10
N ASN A 110 2.69 -15.88 -12.60
CA ASN A 110 2.30 -14.66 -13.30
C ASN A 110 3.00 -13.42 -12.71
N ARG A 111 3.62 -12.59 -13.57
CA ARG A 111 4.37 -11.38 -13.16
C ARG A 111 3.51 -10.27 -12.53
N SER A 112 2.20 -10.32 -12.69
CA SER A 112 1.26 -9.36 -12.12
C SER A 112 0.64 -9.82 -10.80
N THR A 113 0.95 -11.03 -10.32
CA THR A 113 0.44 -11.53 -9.03
C THR A 113 0.90 -10.64 -7.89
N ARG A 114 -0.05 -10.12 -7.13
CA ARG A 114 0.18 -9.24 -5.99
C ARG A 114 -0.95 -9.36 -4.98
N VAL A 115 -0.60 -9.37 -3.70
CA VAL A 115 -1.55 -9.21 -2.59
C VAL A 115 -2.15 -7.80 -2.63
N ALA A 116 -3.48 -7.72 -2.66
CA ALA A 116 -4.23 -6.48 -2.68
C ALA A 116 -4.81 -6.14 -1.29
N GLY A 117 -5.15 -7.15 -0.47
CA GLY A 117 -5.75 -6.98 0.84
C GLY A 117 -6.28 -8.30 1.40
N TRP A 118 -7.18 -8.20 2.37
CA TRP A 118 -8.00 -9.32 2.85
C TRP A 118 -9.47 -8.98 2.68
N LEU A 119 -10.28 -10.01 2.51
CA LEU A 119 -11.73 -9.96 2.62
C LEU A 119 -12.13 -10.16 4.09
N GLU A 120 -13.31 -9.68 4.47
CA GLU A 120 -13.84 -9.82 5.84
C GLU A 120 -14.00 -11.28 6.28
N ASP A 121 -14.20 -12.19 5.32
CA ASP A 121 -14.31 -13.64 5.54
C ASP A 121 -12.96 -14.34 5.80
N GLY A 122 -11.86 -13.59 5.84
CA GLY A 122 -10.53 -14.13 6.09
C GLY A 122 -9.84 -14.69 4.84
N ARG A 123 -10.40 -14.55 3.64
CA ARG A 123 -9.68 -14.86 2.40
C ARG A 123 -8.79 -13.70 1.97
N ILE A 124 -7.66 -14.02 1.36
CA ILE A 124 -6.71 -13.05 0.81
C ILE A 124 -7.24 -12.55 -0.53
N LEU A 125 -7.32 -11.23 -0.69
CA LEU A 125 -7.61 -10.60 -1.96
C LEU A 125 -6.32 -10.47 -2.78
N VAL A 126 -6.29 -11.07 -3.96
CA VAL A 126 -5.12 -11.09 -4.84
C VAL A 126 -5.47 -10.52 -6.20
N THR A 127 -4.64 -9.63 -6.73
CA THR A 127 -4.73 -9.21 -8.14
C THR A 127 -3.72 -9.99 -8.97
N THR A 128 -4.16 -10.57 -10.09
CA THR A 128 -3.28 -11.32 -10.99
C THR A 128 -3.93 -11.50 -12.36
N GLY A 129 -3.13 -11.58 -13.42
CA GLY A 129 -3.54 -12.05 -14.74
C GLY A 129 -3.55 -13.57 -14.88
N HIS A 130 -3.48 -14.33 -13.78
CA HIS A 130 -3.60 -15.78 -13.80
C HIS A 130 -4.89 -16.22 -14.50
N ARG A 131 -4.78 -17.14 -15.48
CA ARG A 131 -5.88 -17.65 -16.33
C ARG A 131 -6.62 -16.60 -17.18
N ALA A 132 -6.23 -15.34 -17.15
CA ALA A 132 -6.82 -14.33 -18.01
C ALA A 132 -6.37 -14.51 -19.48
N PRO A 133 -7.21 -14.19 -20.49
CA PRO A 133 -6.85 -14.32 -21.90
C PRO A 133 -5.57 -13.55 -22.26
N ASN A 134 -5.43 -12.32 -21.75
CA ASN A 134 -4.19 -11.56 -21.82
C ASN A 134 -3.56 -11.46 -20.43
N THR A 135 -2.79 -12.48 -20.06
CA THR A 135 -2.14 -12.65 -18.75
C THR A 135 -1.27 -11.48 -18.30
N GLN A 136 -0.84 -10.60 -19.23
CA GLN A 136 -0.02 -9.42 -18.96
C GLN A 136 -0.85 -8.13 -18.75
N ARG A 137 -2.11 -8.11 -19.19
CA ARG A 137 -2.91 -6.87 -19.23
C ARG A 137 -4.27 -6.97 -18.55
N ASP A 138 -4.74 -8.17 -18.30
CA ASP A 138 -6.06 -8.43 -17.78
C ASP A 138 -5.96 -9.00 -16.37
N ALA A 139 -5.31 -8.25 -15.47
CA ALA A 139 -5.33 -8.60 -14.05
C ALA A 139 -6.75 -8.51 -13.51
N GLN A 140 -7.15 -9.54 -12.77
CA GLN A 140 -8.45 -9.71 -12.15
C GLN A 140 -8.25 -9.98 -10.66
N LEU A 141 -9.32 -9.85 -9.87
CA LEU A 141 -9.29 -10.13 -8.44
C LEU A 141 -9.66 -11.58 -8.18
N TRP A 142 -8.90 -12.21 -7.30
CA TRP A 142 -9.13 -13.57 -6.80
C TRP A 142 -9.24 -13.52 -5.28
N ALA A 143 -10.11 -14.35 -4.71
CA ALA A 143 -10.17 -14.64 -3.29
C ALA A 143 -9.45 -15.97 -3.04
N LEU A 144 -8.37 -15.93 -2.25
CA LEU A 144 -7.49 -17.05 -1.96
C LEU A 144 -7.62 -17.42 -0.47
N ASP A 145 -7.95 -18.66 -0.16
CA ASP A 145 -7.94 -19.17 1.21
C ASP A 145 -6.53 -19.61 1.65
N LEU A 146 -6.39 -19.91 2.95
CA LEU A 146 -5.11 -20.34 3.52
C LEU A 146 -4.69 -21.77 3.11
N ASP A 147 -5.59 -22.58 2.59
CA ASP A 147 -5.31 -23.92 2.09
C ASP A 147 -4.91 -23.93 0.61
N GLY A 148 -4.97 -22.77 -0.05
CA GLY A 148 -4.61 -22.57 -1.46
C GLY A 148 -5.79 -22.67 -2.44
N GLY A 149 -7.01 -22.85 -1.94
CA GLY A 149 -8.23 -22.71 -2.74
C GLY A 149 -8.42 -21.27 -3.19
N ALA A 150 -8.83 -21.08 -4.45
CA ALA A 150 -8.88 -19.77 -5.06
C ALA A 150 -10.07 -19.60 -6.00
N ASP A 151 -10.86 -18.56 -5.76
CA ASP A 151 -12.04 -18.21 -6.56
C ASP A 151 -11.81 -16.90 -7.31
N LEU A 152 -12.13 -16.88 -8.60
CA LEU A 152 -12.13 -15.65 -9.39
C LEU A 152 -13.32 -14.79 -8.99
N LEU A 153 -13.08 -13.54 -8.60
CA LEU A 153 -14.15 -12.59 -8.29
C LEU A 153 -14.73 -11.98 -9.58
N PRO A 154 -16.07 -11.87 -9.71
CA PRO A 154 -16.74 -11.48 -10.95
C PRO A 154 -16.76 -9.95 -11.19
N PHE A 155 -15.64 -9.27 -10.91
CA PHE A 155 -15.48 -7.82 -11.12
C PHE A 155 -14.78 -7.48 -12.44
N GLY A 156 -14.46 -8.49 -13.25
CA GLY A 156 -13.68 -8.32 -14.46
C GLY A 156 -12.27 -7.83 -14.14
N ARG A 157 -11.78 -6.84 -14.88
CA ARG A 157 -10.43 -6.31 -14.72
C ARG A 157 -10.39 -5.34 -13.55
N ALA A 158 -9.77 -5.76 -12.45
CA ALA A 158 -9.62 -4.96 -11.24
C ALA A 158 -8.29 -5.24 -10.52
N GLY A 159 -7.72 -4.19 -9.92
CA GLY A 159 -6.47 -4.23 -9.16
C GLY A 159 -6.67 -4.25 -7.65
N GLU A 160 -7.71 -3.59 -7.17
CA GLU A 160 -8.07 -3.46 -5.76
C GLU A 160 -9.60 -3.36 -5.65
N MET A 161 -10.14 -3.73 -4.49
CA MET A 161 -11.55 -3.49 -4.17
C MET A 161 -11.73 -3.24 -2.67
N VAL A 162 -12.77 -2.49 -2.33
CA VAL A 162 -13.23 -2.29 -0.96
C VAL A 162 -14.75 -2.39 -0.93
N ARG A 163 -15.29 -2.90 0.18
CA ARG A 163 -16.72 -2.97 0.45
C ARG A 163 -17.04 -2.16 1.70
N HIS A 164 -18.10 -1.38 1.63
CA HIS A 164 -18.66 -0.69 2.77
C HIS A 164 -19.73 -1.57 3.43
N SER A 165 -19.95 -1.40 4.73
CA SER A 165 -20.95 -2.15 5.50
C SER A 165 -22.40 -1.94 4.99
N SER A 166 -22.66 -0.86 4.26
CA SER A 166 -23.96 -0.62 3.60
C SER A 166 -24.17 -1.41 2.29
N GLY A 167 -23.20 -2.24 1.88
CA GLY A 167 -23.25 -3.03 0.65
C GLY A 167 -22.58 -2.36 -0.56
N VAL A 168 -22.21 -1.07 -0.46
CA VAL A 168 -21.48 -0.36 -1.52
C VAL A 168 -20.15 -1.04 -1.78
N THR A 169 -19.84 -1.31 -3.04
CA THR A 169 -18.55 -1.85 -3.46
C THR A 169 -17.86 -0.91 -4.43
N VAL A 170 -16.58 -0.64 -4.18
CA VAL A 170 -15.73 0.15 -5.07
C VAL A 170 -14.61 -0.73 -5.57
N VAL A 171 -14.38 -0.72 -6.88
CA VAL A 171 -13.25 -1.41 -7.53
C VAL A 171 -12.36 -0.40 -8.25
N VAL A 172 -11.07 -0.71 -8.32
CA VAL A 172 -10.08 0.08 -9.05
C VAL A 172 -9.63 -0.69 -10.27
N THR A 173 -9.56 -0.03 -11.43
CA THR A 173 -8.95 -0.63 -12.62
C THR A 173 -7.50 -1.04 -12.36
N PRO A 174 -6.97 -2.12 -12.99
CA PRO A 174 -5.64 -2.62 -12.68
C PRO A 174 -4.56 -1.58 -12.87
N TRP A 175 -3.73 -1.44 -11.85
CA TRP A 175 -2.66 -0.47 -11.85
C TRP A 175 -1.45 -0.99 -12.64
N ARG A 176 -1.14 -0.37 -13.78
CA ARG A 176 0.02 -0.78 -14.59
C ARG A 176 1.33 -0.09 -14.19
N LYS A 177 1.25 1.08 -13.58
CA LYS A 177 2.40 1.92 -13.24
C LYS A 177 2.12 2.63 -11.93
N GLU A 178 2.82 2.23 -10.87
CA GLU A 178 2.84 3.00 -9.64
C GLU A 178 3.33 4.44 -9.93
N PRO A 179 2.76 5.49 -9.33
CA PRO A 179 3.12 6.90 -9.50
C PRO A 179 4.48 7.20 -8.89
N ALA A 180 5.29 6.17 -8.64
CA ALA A 180 6.72 6.27 -8.39
C ALA A 180 7.46 6.66 -9.67
N HIS A 181 7.01 6.12 -10.81
CA HIS A 181 7.69 6.32 -12.10
C HIS A 181 7.16 7.51 -12.89
N TRP A 182 5.88 7.86 -12.70
CA TRP A 182 5.23 8.94 -13.44
C TRP A 182 4.24 9.68 -12.54
N LYS A 183 4.71 10.74 -11.89
CA LYS A 183 3.89 11.61 -11.06
C LYS A 183 2.85 12.35 -11.92
N HIS A 184 1.65 12.55 -11.39
CA HIS A 184 0.53 13.20 -12.07
C HIS A 184 0.16 12.57 -13.41
N TYR A 185 0.35 11.26 -13.53
CA TYR A 185 -0.07 10.57 -14.74
C TYR A 185 -1.60 10.59 -14.85
N GLN A 186 -2.10 11.27 -15.88
CA GLN A 186 -3.53 11.45 -16.18
C GLN A 186 -3.94 10.79 -17.51
N GLY A 187 -3.04 10.01 -18.12
CA GLY A 187 -3.32 9.34 -19.38
C GLY A 187 -4.32 8.19 -19.24
N GLY A 188 -4.68 7.56 -20.36
CA GLY A 188 -5.73 6.53 -20.41
C GLY A 188 -5.48 5.24 -19.62
N THR A 189 -4.32 5.09 -18.96
CA THR A 189 -4.05 3.96 -18.04
C THR A 189 -4.02 4.36 -16.57
N ALA A 190 -4.39 5.60 -16.23
CA ALA A 190 -4.53 6.03 -14.84
C ALA A 190 -5.61 5.21 -14.16
N ALA A 191 -5.39 4.85 -12.89
CA ALA A 191 -6.32 4.02 -12.14
C ALA A 191 -7.67 4.75 -11.95
N ARG A 192 -8.76 4.11 -12.38
CA ARG A 192 -10.13 4.66 -12.33
C ARG A 192 -10.96 3.86 -11.34
N LEU A 193 -11.86 4.58 -10.65
CA LEU A 193 -12.76 3.99 -9.67
C LEU A 193 -14.10 3.69 -10.34
N TRP A 194 -14.65 2.53 -10.02
CA TRP A 194 -16.02 2.15 -10.36
C TRP A 194 -16.74 1.76 -9.09
N VAL A 195 -17.99 2.17 -8.96
CA VAL A 195 -18.81 1.89 -7.78
C VAL A 195 -20.08 1.17 -8.18
N SER A 196 -20.48 0.22 -7.34
CA SER A 196 -21.82 -0.33 -7.32
C SER A 196 -22.41 -0.07 -5.94
N ARG A 197 -23.62 0.50 -5.90
CA ARG A 197 -24.36 0.77 -4.65
C ARG A 197 -25.37 -0.32 -4.30
N GLU A 198 -25.31 -1.43 -5.02
CA GLU A 198 -26.13 -2.60 -4.77
C GLU A 198 -25.40 -3.54 -3.81
N ASP A 199 -26.11 -3.98 -2.78
CA ASP A 199 -25.64 -4.95 -1.79
C ASP A 199 -25.67 -6.37 -2.39
N VAL A 200 -24.74 -6.64 -3.29
CA VAL A 200 -24.55 -7.97 -3.90
C VAL A 200 -23.43 -8.70 -3.15
N PRO A 201 -23.72 -9.80 -2.43
CA PRO A 201 -22.70 -10.58 -1.72
C PRO A 201 -21.57 -11.06 -2.65
N LEU A 202 -20.36 -11.25 -2.11
CA LEU A 202 -19.21 -11.69 -2.92
C LEU A 202 -19.39 -13.11 -3.47
N ASP A 203 -20.11 -13.96 -2.74
CA ASP A 203 -20.46 -15.35 -3.06
C ASP A 203 -21.79 -15.49 -3.82
N ALA A 204 -22.44 -14.38 -4.18
CA ALA A 204 -23.62 -14.40 -5.04
C ALA A 204 -23.32 -15.06 -6.39
N SER A 205 -24.37 -15.55 -7.06
CA SER A 205 -24.21 -16.25 -8.34
C SER A 205 -23.64 -15.34 -9.43
N LEU A 206 -22.99 -15.93 -10.44
CA LEU A 206 -22.49 -15.18 -11.59
C LEU A 206 -23.62 -14.39 -12.31
N SER A 207 -24.85 -14.91 -12.31
CA SER A 207 -26.01 -14.24 -12.91
C SER A 207 -26.43 -13.00 -12.13
N GLU A 208 -26.32 -13.01 -10.80
CA GLU A 208 -26.58 -11.83 -9.95
C GLU A 208 -25.49 -10.78 -10.14
N HIS A 209 -24.21 -11.18 -10.12
CA HIS A 209 -23.10 -10.27 -10.40
C HIS A 209 -23.16 -9.68 -11.82
N ALA A 210 -23.67 -10.42 -12.81
CA ALA A 210 -23.85 -9.92 -14.16
C ALA A 210 -24.97 -8.86 -14.28
N GLN A 211 -25.95 -8.88 -13.38
CA GLN A 211 -27.02 -7.87 -13.32
C GLN A 211 -26.60 -6.61 -12.54
N ARG A 212 -25.52 -6.72 -11.75
CA ARG A 212 -24.97 -5.65 -10.94
C ARG A 212 -24.58 -4.45 -11.81
N THR A 213 -25.06 -3.28 -11.43
CA THR A 213 -24.75 -2.01 -12.08
C THR A 213 -23.46 -1.41 -11.54
N TRP A 214 -22.72 -0.78 -12.44
CA TRP A 214 -21.46 -0.09 -12.15
C TRP A 214 -21.46 1.28 -12.79
N GLU A 215 -21.02 2.28 -12.03
CA GLU A 215 -20.81 3.64 -12.54
C GLU A 215 -19.40 4.15 -12.21
N PRO A 216 -18.84 5.05 -13.04
CA PRO A 216 -17.58 5.71 -12.72
C PRO A 216 -17.71 6.54 -11.45
N LEU A 217 -16.77 6.39 -10.51
CA LEU A 217 -16.70 7.19 -9.30
C LEU A 217 -15.57 8.22 -9.43
N ARG A 218 -15.94 9.51 -9.46
CA ARG A 218 -14.99 10.64 -9.56
C ARG A 218 -14.01 10.53 -10.73
N ASP A 219 -14.55 10.34 -11.92
CA ASP A 219 -13.76 10.28 -13.16
C ASP A 219 -13.14 11.65 -13.56
N ASP A 220 -13.68 12.74 -13.00
CA ASP A 220 -13.12 14.09 -13.05
C ASP A 220 -11.71 14.18 -12.44
N LEU A 221 -11.43 13.37 -11.42
CA LEU A 221 -10.11 13.27 -10.82
C LEU A 221 -9.19 12.41 -11.71
N LEU A 222 -8.48 13.04 -12.63
CA LEU A 222 -7.73 12.31 -13.67
C LEU A 222 -6.51 11.52 -13.16
N ALA A 223 -5.94 11.92 -12.02
CA ALA A 223 -4.83 11.22 -11.40
C ALA A 223 -5.26 9.85 -10.86
N SER A 224 -4.29 8.97 -10.62
CA SER A 224 -4.57 7.63 -10.09
C SER A 224 -4.98 7.69 -8.61
N LYS A 225 -6.08 7.04 -8.25
CA LYS A 225 -6.50 6.84 -6.86
C LYS A 225 -6.20 5.42 -6.45
N THR A 226 -5.44 5.27 -5.37
CA THR A 226 -4.89 3.98 -4.99
C THR A 226 -4.97 3.76 -3.51
N ARG A 227 -4.94 2.49 -3.08
CA ARG A 227 -4.96 2.11 -1.67
C ARG A 227 -6.22 2.60 -1.01
N LEU A 228 -7.32 2.02 -1.51
CA LEU A 228 -8.65 2.33 -1.03
C LEU A 228 -8.87 1.76 0.37
N ALA A 229 -9.62 2.49 1.19
CA ALA A 229 -10.19 2.01 2.43
C ALA A 229 -11.45 2.84 2.77
N PHE A 230 -12.30 2.32 3.64
CA PHE A 230 -13.38 3.11 4.24
C PHE A 230 -13.00 3.53 5.67
N ILE A 231 -13.30 4.79 6.02
CA ILE A 231 -13.32 5.27 7.41
C ILE A 231 -14.71 5.85 7.64
N GLY A 232 -15.55 5.11 8.37
CA GLY A 232 -17.00 5.35 8.37
C GLY A 232 -17.55 5.42 6.94
N ASP A 233 -18.41 6.39 6.66
CA ASP A 233 -19.04 6.60 5.35
C ASP A 233 -18.14 7.36 4.34
N ARG A 234 -16.82 7.33 4.50
CA ARG A 234 -15.89 8.01 3.58
C ARG A 234 -14.94 7.03 2.93
N LEU A 235 -14.88 7.07 1.60
CA LEU A 235 -13.85 6.38 0.82
C LEU A 235 -12.56 7.18 0.87
N VAL A 236 -11.51 6.60 1.43
CA VAL A 236 -10.17 7.17 1.55
C VAL A 236 -9.25 6.58 0.48
N PHE A 237 -8.35 7.40 -0.07
CA PHE A 237 -7.38 6.97 -1.08
C PHE A 237 -6.15 7.89 -1.14
N ALA A 238 -5.02 7.35 -1.60
CA ALA A 238 -3.88 8.15 -2.02
C ALA A 238 -4.05 8.63 -3.46
N SER A 239 -3.77 9.91 -3.70
CA SER A 239 -3.70 10.49 -5.05
C SER A 239 -2.79 11.72 -5.07
N ASP A 240 -2.15 11.96 -6.20
CA ASP A 240 -1.52 13.24 -6.54
C ASP A 240 -2.42 14.11 -7.42
N THR A 241 -3.74 13.95 -7.28
CA THR A 241 -4.69 14.87 -7.91
C THR A 241 -4.32 16.31 -7.49
N PRO A 242 -4.07 17.22 -8.43
CA PRO A 242 -4.05 18.64 -8.12
C PRO A 242 -5.42 19.00 -7.54
N GLY A 243 -5.46 19.45 -6.29
CA GLY A 243 -6.69 19.93 -5.67
C GLY A 243 -7.34 21.05 -6.48
N GLU A 244 -8.58 21.39 -6.15
CA GLU A 244 -9.27 22.53 -6.75
C GLU A 244 -8.44 23.81 -6.47
N GLY A 245 -7.88 24.41 -7.52
CA GLY A 245 -7.01 25.59 -7.41
C GLY A 245 -5.51 25.32 -7.22
N ALA A 246 -5.02 24.08 -7.28
CA ALA A 246 -3.59 23.79 -7.14
C ALA A 246 -2.79 24.43 -8.29
N SER A 247 -1.82 25.29 -7.93
CA SER A 247 -0.90 25.90 -8.88
C SER A 247 0.00 24.85 -9.53
N LEU A 248 0.51 25.16 -10.73
CA LEU A 248 1.36 24.27 -11.54
C LEU A 248 2.71 23.89 -10.87
N THR A 249 2.97 24.22 -9.60
CA THR A 249 4.32 24.16 -9.01
C THR A 249 4.48 23.21 -7.82
N ASP A 250 3.43 22.80 -7.11
CA ASP A 250 3.56 21.73 -6.09
C ASP A 250 3.23 20.34 -6.68
N ARG A 251 3.72 20.09 -7.89
CA ARG A 251 3.43 18.88 -8.68
C ARG A 251 4.33 17.70 -8.31
N ALA A 252 4.60 17.46 -7.03
CA ALA A 252 5.46 16.33 -6.67
C ALA A 252 5.05 15.51 -5.45
N SER A 253 3.86 15.73 -4.89
CA SER A 253 3.37 15.04 -3.70
C SER A 253 2.04 14.31 -3.93
N GLY A 254 2.03 13.03 -3.57
CA GLY A 254 0.79 12.31 -3.30
C GLY A 254 0.29 12.71 -1.93
N ASN A 255 -1.02 12.85 -1.79
CA ASN A 255 -1.69 13.18 -0.55
C ASN A 255 -2.80 12.18 -0.24
N LEU A 256 -3.25 12.19 1.00
CA LEU A 256 -4.41 11.43 1.45
C LEU A 256 -5.67 12.24 1.15
N TRP A 257 -6.61 11.62 0.45
CA TRP A 257 -7.88 12.22 0.07
C TRP A 257 -9.03 11.36 0.54
N SER A 258 -10.22 11.94 0.64
CA SER A 258 -11.45 11.18 0.80
C SER A 258 -12.63 11.82 0.07
N ILE A 259 -13.65 11.02 -0.20
CA ILE A 259 -14.96 11.44 -0.70
C ILE A 259 -16.07 10.77 0.11
N ALA A 260 -17.26 11.35 0.14
CA ALA A 260 -18.45 10.70 0.67
C ALA A 260 -18.85 9.47 -0.20
N LEU A 261 -19.70 8.58 0.32
CA LEU A 261 -20.16 7.38 -0.41
C LEU A 261 -20.82 7.67 -1.77
N ASP A 262 -21.47 8.83 -1.90
CA ASP A 262 -22.05 9.29 -3.17
C ASP A 262 -21.02 9.88 -4.14
N GLY A 263 -19.77 10.04 -3.69
CA GLY A 263 -18.65 10.61 -4.44
C GLY A 263 -18.42 12.10 -4.21
N THR A 264 -19.33 12.77 -3.49
CA THR A 264 -19.24 14.22 -3.23
C THR A 264 -18.23 14.56 -2.13
N ASP A 265 -18.13 15.84 -1.80
CA ASP A 265 -17.36 16.34 -0.65
C ASP A 265 -15.90 15.87 -0.68
N LEU A 266 -15.16 16.24 -1.72
CA LEU A 266 -13.73 15.93 -1.80
C LEU A 266 -12.96 16.65 -0.70
N ARG A 267 -12.24 15.90 0.14
CA ARG A 267 -11.40 16.45 1.20
C ARG A 267 -9.97 15.94 1.08
N ARG A 268 -9.03 16.85 1.34
CA ARG A 268 -7.59 16.56 1.46
C ARG A 268 -7.24 16.49 2.95
N HIS A 269 -6.54 15.44 3.37
CA HIS A 269 -6.26 15.12 4.78
C HIS A 269 -4.78 15.20 5.16
N THR A 270 -3.93 15.46 4.17
CA THR A 270 -2.50 15.73 4.36
C THR A 270 -2.10 16.92 3.47
N ASP A 271 -1.09 17.66 3.90
CA ASP A 271 -0.47 18.72 3.09
C ASP A 271 1.01 18.41 2.91
N ILE A 272 1.29 17.20 2.40
CA ILE A 272 2.64 16.75 2.07
C ILE A 272 3.05 17.47 0.80
N ASP A 273 4.25 18.04 0.82
CA ASP A 273 4.83 18.72 -0.33
C ASP A 273 6.06 17.97 -0.87
N SER A 274 6.69 18.57 -1.87
CA SER A 274 7.91 18.02 -2.48
C SER A 274 9.09 17.84 -1.50
N ALA A 275 9.17 18.65 -0.45
CA ALA A 275 10.21 18.59 0.58
C ALA A 275 9.99 17.41 1.54
N ASP A 276 8.74 17.06 1.82
CA ASP A 276 8.37 15.88 2.62
C ASP A 276 8.46 14.58 1.84
N GLY A 277 8.18 14.63 0.53
CA GLY A 277 8.19 13.50 -0.38
C GLY A 277 6.81 13.17 -0.94
N TYR A 278 6.58 11.91 -1.26
CA TYR A 278 5.32 11.46 -1.86
C TYR A 278 4.68 10.48 -0.87
N LEU A 279 3.43 10.71 -0.47
CA LEU A 279 2.68 9.76 0.35
C LEU A 279 2.49 8.45 -0.40
N ARG A 280 2.90 7.34 0.21
CA ARG A 280 2.82 5.99 -0.34
C ARG A 280 2.04 5.10 0.58
N ASP A 281 1.22 4.26 -0.06
CA ASP A 281 0.64 3.07 0.56
C ASP A 281 -0.09 3.37 1.89
N PRO A 282 -1.09 4.28 1.91
CA PRO A 282 -1.89 4.44 3.10
C PRO A 282 -2.60 3.12 3.43
N ALA A 283 -2.66 2.80 4.71
CA ALA A 283 -3.43 1.69 5.25
C ALA A 283 -4.23 2.18 6.46
N VAL A 284 -5.38 1.57 6.69
CA VAL A 284 -6.39 2.03 7.64
C VAL A 284 -6.75 0.90 8.58
N SER A 285 -6.84 1.20 9.87
CA SER A 285 -7.45 0.32 10.88
C SER A 285 -8.32 1.15 11.81
N GLY A 286 -9.62 0.89 11.80
CA GLY A 286 -10.61 1.77 12.44
C GLY A 286 -10.51 3.19 11.86
N GLU A 287 -10.20 4.17 12.70
CA GLU A 287 -9.97 5.57 12.28
C GLU A 287 -8.50 5.89 12.02
N ARG A 288 -7.59 5.03 12.45
CA ARG A 288 -6.15 5.27 12.37
C ARG A 288 -5.63 4.96 10.98
N ILE A 289 -4.65 5.75 10.56
CA ILE A 289 -4.09 5.70 9.21
C ILE A 289 -2.58 5.69 9.34
N VAL A 290 -1.93 4.73 8.69
CA VAL A 290 -0.49 4.74 8.47
C VAL A 290 -0.18 4.99 7.01
N PHE A 291 0.94 5.62 6.73
CA PHE A 291 1.48 5.73 5.40
C PHE A 291 3.00 5.92 5.46
N THR A 292 3.66 5.77 4.32
CA THR A 292 5.10 6.05 4.23
C THR A 292 5.38 7.26 3.35
N SER A 293 6.44 8.00 3.67
CA SER A 293 7.04 9.00 2.77
C SER A 293 8.55 9.01 2.94
N ARG A 294 9.28 8.89 1.82
CA ARG A 294 10.76 8.76 1.80
C ARG A 294 11.32 7.70 2.74
N GLY A 295 10.62 6.56 2.85
CA GLY A 295 11.05 5.46 3.72
C GLY A 295 10.80 5.68 5.21
N ARG A 296 10.10 6.75 5.61
CA ARG A 296 9.68 7.04 6.99
C ARG A 296 8.21 6.68 7.16
N LEU A 297 7.83 6.22 8.35
CA LEU A 297 6.46 5.87 8.71
C LEU A 297 5.77 7.08 9.36
N PHE A 298 4.55 7.36 8.94
CA PHE A 298 3.70 8.39 9.52
C PHE A 298 2.38 7.76 9.98
N VAL A 299 1.84 8.31 11.06
CA VAL A 299 0.56 7.92 11.64
C VAL A 299 -0.36 9.14 11.70
N LYS A 300 -1.64 8.94 11.42
CA LYS A 300 -2.72 9.86 11.79
C LYS A 300 -3.71 9.07 12.65
N ASP A 301 -4.09 9.62 13.79
CA ASP A 301 -5.03 8.94 14.69
C ASP A 301 -6.50 9.07 14.22
N SER A 302 -6.78 10.01 13.32
CA SER A 302 -8.04 10.13 12.56
C SER A 302 -7.80 10.91 11.24
N LEU A 303 -8.82 11.05 10.39
CA LEU A 303 -8.72 11.85 9.15
C LEU A 303 -8.32 13.31 9.42
N ASP A 304 -8.86 13.91 10.47
CA ASP A 304 -8.65 15.32 10.81
C ASP A 304 -7.42 15.53 11.73
N ALA A 305 -6.89 14.47 12.35
CA ALA A 305 -5.70 14.55 13.19
C ALA A 305 -4.45 14.89 12.35
N PRO A 306 -3.47 15.63 12.91
CA PRO A 306 -2.20 15.87 12.21
C PRO A 306 -1.45 14.56 11.98
N ALA A 307 -0.67 14.49 10.89
CA ALA A 307 0.25 13.38 10.67
C ALA A 307 1.50 13.54 11.55
N ARG A 308 1.89 12.47 12.24
CA ARG A 308 3.09 12.40 13.07
C ARG A 308 4.03 11.34 12.54
N GLU A 309 5.33 11.66 12.45
CA GLU A 309 6.35 10.65 12.14
C GLU A 309 6.50 9.70 13.32
N VAL A 310 6.56 8.39 13.07
CA VAL A 310 6.90 7.39 14.07
C VAL A 310 8.20 6.71 13.64
N PRO A 311 9.34 7.05 14.29
CA PRO A 311 10.59 6.37 14.00
C PRO A 311 10.52 4.94 14.50
N VAL A 312 10.63 3.96 13.61
CA VAL A 312 10.63 2.53 13.97
C VAL A 312 12.06 2.02 13.96
N GLN A 313 12.47 1.37 15.05
CA GLN A 313 13.80 0.77 15.15
C GLN A 313 13.84 -0.60 14.49
N VAL A 314 14.46 -0.66 13.32
CA VAL A 314 14.72 -1.91 12.59
C VAL A 314 16.17 -2.33 12.86
N SER A 315 16.36 -3.31 13.73
CA SER A 315 17.69 -3.80 14.12
C SER A 315 18.22 -4.84 13.12
N GLY A 316 19.53 -5.08 13.07
CA GLY A 316 20.13 -6.16 12.27
C GLY A 316 20.32 -5.88 10.77
N VAL A 317 19.60 -4.93 10.18
CA VAL A 317 19.69 -4.59 8.73
C VAL A 317 21.05 -3.99 8.29
N GLY A 318 21.85 -3.51 9.24
CA GLY A 318 23.20 -3.00 8.95
C GLY A 318 24.21 -4.09 8.60
N ALA A 319 23.99 -5.35 9.02
CA ALA A 319 24.91 -6.46 8.77
C ALA A 319 25.04 -6.75 7.27
N SER A 320 23.95 -6.65 6.51
CA SER A 320 23.90 -6.84 5.06
C SER A 320 24.58 -5.71 4.28
N ARG A 321 24.89 -4.57 4.93
CA ARG A 321 25.58 -3.41 4.33
C ARG A 321 27.08 -3.41 4.60
N ARG A 322 27.64 -4.49 5.16
CA ARG A 322 29.09 -4.61 5.32
C ARG A 322 29.74 -4.56 3.94
N PRO A 323 30.75 -3.69 3.72
CA PRO A 323 31.52 -3.72 2.49
C PRO A 323 32.09 -5.13 2.29
N ALA A 324 31.73 -5.77 1.19
CA ALA A 324 32.38 -7.00 0.77
C ALA A 324 33.61 -6.63 -0.09
N LEU A 325 34.73 -7.31 0.13
CA LEU A 325 35.83 -7.25 -0.82
C LEU A 325 35.32 -7.87 -2.13
N ALA A 326 35.16 -7.04 -3.16
CA ALA A 326 34.85 -7.54 -4.48
C ALA A 326 36.04 -8.35 -4.99
N ASP A 327 35.82 -9.58 -5.46
CA ASP A 327 36.82 -10.35 -6.17
C ASP A 327 37.03 -9.71 -7.56
N PRO A 328 38.19 -9.07 -7.82
CA PRO A 328 38.43 -8.40 -9.09
C PRO A 328 38.41 -9.37 -10.28
N ALA A 329 38.68 -10.66 -10.07
CA ALA A 329 38.65 -11.66 -11.14
C ALA A 329 37.23 -11.98 -11.62
N HIS A 330 36.22 -11.92 -10.74
CA HIS A 330 34.80 -12.10 -11.09
C HIS A 330 34.16 -10.83 -11.66
N ALA A 331 34.53 -9.65 -11.14
CA ALA A 331 33.91 -8.37 -11.53
C ALA A 331 34.31 -7.90 -12.95
N LEU A 332 35.54 -8.20 -13.40
CA LEU A 332 36.03 -7.81 -14.73
C LEU A 332 35.33 -8.56 -15.87
N ILE A 333 34.83 -9.78 -15.62
CA ILE A 333 34.13 -10.58 -16.65
C ILE A 333 32.67 -10.10 -16.81
N ALA A 334 32.06 -9.57 -15.73
CA ALA A 334 30.71 -9.03 -15.74
C ALA A 334 30.60 -7.62 -16.38
N ALA A 335 31.70 -6.87 -16.45
CA ALA A 335 31.77 -5.54 -17.06
C ALA A 335 31.98 -5.56 -18.59
N ARG A 336 31.40 -6.54 -19.30
CA ARG A 336 31.35 -6.50 -20.76
C ARG A 336 30.19 -5.60 -21.17
N PRO A 337 30.41 -4.54 -21.96
CA PRO A 337 29.30 -3.82 -22.57
C PRO A 337 28.59 -4.78 -23.53
N THR A 338 27.31 -5.05 -23.26
CA THR A 338 26.35 -5.61 -24.22
C THR A 338 25.70 -4.49 -25.00
#